data_AF-A0A1G2ZTM4-F1
#
_entry.id   AF-A0A1G2ZTM4-F1
#
_cell.length_a   1.000
_cell.length_b   1.000
_cell.length_c   1.000
_cell.angle_alpha   90.00
_cell.angle_beta   90.00
_cell.angle_gamma   90.00
#
_symmetry.space_group_name_H-M   'P 1'
#
loop_
_entity.id
_entity.type
_entity.pdbx_description
1 polymer ?
#
loop_
_entity_poly.entity_id
_entity_poly.type
_entity_poly.pdbx_seq_one_letter_code
_entity_poly.pdbx_strand_id
1 'polypeptide(L)' 'MTTIRGFWQHMNGKVYAVESDTFGRILGAAGPLDPNDLQELDEYDYRPAITGWVADAVGRHALRRIDPAPCCRS' A
#
# COMPACT_ATOMS: atom_id res chain seq x y z
N MET A 1 8.39 -16.89 -2.61
CA MET A 1 7.80 -15.91 -3.54
C MET A 1 8.21 -14.55 -3.03
N THR A 2 8.82 -13.72 -3.88
CA THR A 2 9.25 -12.38 -3.47
C THR A 2 8.06 -11.44 -3.59
N THR A 3 7.58 -10.90 -2.49
CA THR A 3 6.50 -9.91 -2.48
C THR A 3 7.09 -8.51 -2.32
N ILE A 4 6.45 -7.54 -2.98
CA ILE A 4 6.77 -6.12 -2.93
C ILE A 4 5.67 -5.46 -2.10
N ARG A 5 6.05 -4.95 -0.93
CA ARG A 5 5.19 -4.17 -0.06
C ARG A 5 5.48 -2.69 -0.24
N GLY A 6 4.45 -1.87 -0.12
CA GLY A 6 4.60 -0.42 -0.18
C GLY A 6 3.37 0.30 0.32
N PHE A 7 3.55 1.58 0.67
CA PHE A 7 2.43 2.46 1.00
C PHE A 7 1.89 3.12 -0.25
N TRP A 8 0.57 3.19 -0.34
CA TRP A 8 -0.15 3.78 -1.45
C TRP A 8 -1.17 4.75 -0.88
N GLN A 9 -1.13 5.99 -1.33
CA GLN A 9 -2.06 7.02 -0.89
C GLN A 9 -3.20 7.14 -1.89
N HIS A 10 -4.43 7.13 -1.38
CA HIS A 10 -5.60 7.46 -2.16
C HIS A 10 -5.72 8.98 -2.31
N MET A 11 -6.37 9.44 -3.39
CA MET A 11 -6.74 10.86 -3.56
C MET A 11 -7.56 11.47 -2.40
N ASN A 12 -8.08 10.64 -1.50
CA ASN A 12 -8.84 11.07 -0.32
C ASN A 12 -7.93 11.36 0.89
N GLY A 13 -6.61 11.32 0.70
CA GLY A 13 -5.61 11.52 1.75
C GLY A 13 -5.26 10.29 2.58
N LYS A 14 -6.11 9.25 2.55
CA LYS A 14 -5.91 7.99 3.29
C LYS A 14 -4.80 7.13 2.67
N VAL A 15 -4.03 6.45 3.52
CA VAL A 15 -2.94 5.57 3.10
C VAL A 15 -3.37 4.10 3.23
N TYR A 16 -2.83 3.25 2.37
CA TYR A 16 -3.05 1.82 2.38
C TYR A 16 -1.69 1.13 2.21
N ALA A 17 -1.41 0.12 3.03
CA ALA A 17 -0.30 -0.77 2.80
C ALA A 17 -0.75 -1.82 1.77
N VAL A 18 0.01 -1.98 0.70
CA VAL A 18 -0.33 -2.90 -0.39
C VAL A 18 0.82 -3.88 -0.58
N GLU A 19 0.48 -5.16 -0.56
CA GLU A 19 1.36 -6.26 -0.92
C GLU A 19 1.05 -6.70 -2.36
N SER A 20 2.08 -6.73 -3.18
CA SER A 20 2.00 -7.13 -4.58
C SER A 20 3.10 -8.12 -4.93
N ASP A 21 2.87 -8.99 -5.91
CA ASP A 21 3.94 -9.80 -6.48
C ASP A 21 4.83 -8.93 -7.41
N THR A 22 6.01 -9.43 -7.75
CA THR A 22 6.90 -8.90 -8.81
C THR A 22 6.20 -8.67 -10.16
N PHE A 23 5.13 -9.40 -10.46
CA PHE A 23 4.31 -9.21 -11.66
C PHE A 23 3.24 -8.10 -11.51
N GLY A 24 3.20 -7.37 -10.39
CA GLY A 24 2.22 -6.32 -10.13
C GLY A 24 0.83 -6.82 -9.74
N ARG A 25 0.68 -8.11 -9.41
CA ARG A 25 -0.57 -8.67 -8.89
C ARG A 25 -0.72 -8.31 -7.43
N ILE A 26 -1.84 -7.71 -7.04
CA ILE A 26 -2.12 -7.39 -5.64
C ILE A 26 -2.46 -8.69 -4.90
N LEU A 27 -1.68 -9.01 -3.87
CA LEU A 27 -1.83 -10.22 -3.04
C LEU A 27 -2.64 -9.92 -1.78
N GLY A 28 -2.45 -8.72 -1.22
CA GLY A 28 -3.10 -8.29 0.02
C GLY A 28 -3.02 -6.78 0.18
N ALA A 29 -3.91 -6.21 0.99
CA ALA A 29 -3.76 -4.83 1.42
C ALA A 29 -4.27 -4.64 2.85
N ALA A 30 -3.80 -3.58 3.51
CA ALA A 30 -4.20 -3.16 4.83
C ALA A 30 -4.52 -1.67 4.84
N GLY A 31 -5.59 -1.30 5.52
CA GLY A 31 -6.03 0.07 5.65
C GLY A 31 -7.56 0.19 5.72
N PRO A 32 -8.08 1.43 5.76
CA PRO A 32 -7.36 2.70 5.68
C PRO A 32 -6.44 2.98 6.87
N LEU A 33 -5.25 3.51 6.59
CA LEU A 33 -4.21 3.92 7.55
C LEU A 33 -4.11 5.44 7.61
N ASP A 34 -3.69 5.95 8.78
CA ASP A 34 -3.42 7.37 8.96
C ASP A 34 -2.00 7.70 8.47
N PRO A 35 -1.81 8.70 7.58
CA PRO A 35 -0.48 9.06 7.09
C PRO A 35 0.47 9.57 8.18
N ASN A 36 -0.05 10.01 9.34
CA ASN A 36 0.78 10.48 10.45
C ASN A 36 1.19 9.36 11.42
N ASP A 37 0.61 8.17 11.29
CA ASP A 37 0.82 7.04 12.19
C ASP A 37 1.05 5.75 11.37
N LEU A 38 2.05 5.81 10.48
CA LEU A 38 2.45 4.67 9.66
C LEU A 38 3.52 3.84 10.39
N GLN A 39 3.15 2.64 10.80
CA GLN A 39 4.04 1.57 11.26
C GLN A 39 4.85 0.95 10.11
N GLU A 40 5.76 0.02 10.41
CA GLU A 40 6.53 -0.67 9.37
C GLU A 40 5.63 -1.57 8.50
N LEU A 41 6.01 -1.77 7.23
CA LEU A 41 5.21 -2.57 6.29
C LEU A 41 5.02 -4.02 6.75
N ASP A 42 5.90 -4.57 7.58
CA ASP A 42 5.77 -5.93 8.13
C ASP A 42 4.79 -6.05 9.30
N GLU A 43 4.39 -4.92 9.90
CA GLU A 43 3.50 -4.90 11.07
C GLU A 43 2.01 -4.94 10.67
N TYR A 44 1.71 -4.81 9.39
CA TYR A 44 0.33 -4.81 8.90
C TYR A 44 -0.20 -6.20 8.52
N ASP A 45 -1.45 -6.45 8.89
CA ASP A 45 -2.19 -7.63 8.46
C ASP A 45 -2.76 -7.38 7.04
N TYR A 46 -2.09 -7.95 6.04
CA TYR A 46 -2.50 -7.84 4.64
C TYR A 46 -3.67 -8.77 4.34
N ARG A 47 -4.88 -8.21 4.23
CA ARG A 47 -6.09 -8.99 4.04
C ARG A 47 -6.48 -9.08 2.57
N PRO A 48 -6.86 -10.26 2.06
CA PRO A 48 -7.31 -10.43 0.68
C PRO A 48 -8.65 -9.72 0.44
N ALA A 49 -9.46 -9.48 1.48
CA ALA A 49 -10.80 -8.89 1.37
C ALA A 49 -10.82 -7.48 0.74
N ILE A 50 -9.75 -6.70 0.89
CA ILE A 50 -9.66 -5.32 0.38
C ILE A 50 -8.93 -5.24 -0.97
N THR A 51 -8.35 -6.34 -1.46
CA THR A 51 -7.54 -6.37 -2.69
C THR A 51 -8.34 -5.98 -3.93
N GLY A 52 -9.61 -6.40 -4.02
CA GLY A 52 -10.49 -6.03 -5.14
C GLY A 52 -10.74 -4.52 -5.21
N TRP A 53 -10.94 -3.88 -4.05
CA TRP A 53 -11.09 -2.43 -3.98
C TRP A 53 -9.79 -1.71 -4.33
N VAL A 54 -8.64 -2.18 -3.82
CA VAL A 54 -7.33 -1.61 -4.16
C VAL A 54 -7.05 -1.73 -5.66
N ALA A 55 -7.31 -2.89 -6.26
CA ALA A 55 -7.13 -3.09 -7.70
C ALA A 55 -8.00 -2.15 -8.53
N ASP A 56 -9.27 -1.95 -8.16
CA ASP A 56 -10.16 -1.00 -8.83
C ASP A 56 -9.68 0.46 -8.65
N ALA A 57 -9.27 0.84 -7.44
CA ALA A 57 -8.74 2.19 -7.16
C ALA A 57 -7.44 2.47 -7.93
N VAL A 58 -6.56 1.47 -8.08
CA VAL A 58 -5.35 1.55 -8.90
C VAL A 58 -5.71 1.68 -10.39
N GLY A 59 -6.65 0.88 -10.89
CA GLY A 59 -7.14 0.96 -12.26
C GLY A 59 -7.77 2.32 -12.59
N ARG A 60 -8.37 2.99 -11.59
CA ARG A 60 -8.89 4.36 -11.70
C ARG A 60 -7.86 5.47 -11.49
N HIS A 61 -6.58 5.12 -11.31
CA HIS A 61 -5.51 6.06 -10.93
C HIS A 61 -5.80 6.85 -9.65
N ALA A 62 -6.67 6.32 -8.78
CA ALA A 62 -7.05 6.93 -7.51
C ALA A 62 -6.11 6.59 -6.36
N LEU A 63 -5.30 5.54 -6.53
CA LEU A 63 -4.22 5.16 -5.61
C LEU A 63 -2.87 5.42 -6.27
N ARG A 64 -1.95 6.08 -5.55
CA ARG A 64 -0.57 6.31 -6.00
C ARG A 64 0.39 5.76 -4.97
N ARG A 65 1.40 5.02 -5.43
CA ARG A 65 2.48 4.56 -4.56
C ARG A 65 3.22 5.77 -4.00
N ILE A 66 3.33 5.85 -2.69
CA ILE A 66 4.16 6.83 -2.00
C ILE A 66 5.42 6.10 -1.54
N ASP A 67 6.56 6.71 -1.81
CA ASP A 67 7.78 6.29 -1.14
C ASP A 67 7.72 6.96 0.25
N PRO A 68 7.73 6.21 1.37
CA PRO A 68 8.04 6.83 2.64
C PRO A 68 9.45 7.37 2.45
N ALA A 69 9.58 8.70 2.36
CA ALA A 69 10.85 9.33 2.03
C ALA A 69 11.95 8.69 2.88
N PRO A 70 13.08 8.26 2.31
CA PRO A 70 14.22 7.84 3.10
C PRO A 70 14.69 9.09 3.83
N CYS A 71 14.23 9.29 5.06
CA CYS A 71 14.78 10.29 5.95
C CYS A 71 16.26 9.93 6.15
N CYS A 72 17.12 10.64 5.43
CA CYS A 72 18.55 10.76 5.64
C CYS A 72 19.34 9.43 5.73
N ARG A 73 19.74 8.90 4.56
CA ARG A 73 21.00 8.13 4.47
C ARG A 73 22.14 9.15 4.38
N SER A 74 22.64 9.62 5.52
CA SER A 74 23.84 10.46 5.65
C SER A 74 24.99 9.65 6.20
#